data_AF-A0A0Q8I2S7-F1
#
_entry.id   AF-A0A0Q8I2S7-F1
#
_cell.length_a   1.000
_cell.length_b   1.000
_cell.length_c   1.000
_cell.angle_alpha   90.00
_cell.angle_beta   90.00
_cell.angle_gamma   90.00
#
_symmetry.space_group_name_H-M   'P 1'
#
loop_
_entity.id
_entity.type
_entity.pdbx_description
1 polymer ?
#
loop_
_entity_poly.entity_id
_entity_poly.type
_entity_poly.pdbx_seq_one_letter_code
_entity_poly.pdbx_strand_id
1 'polypeptide(L)'
;MINETIRLLEVDEDVWIARFWALYNGALLDDQLLIYSTEEIVERNKTYDIDKDFPGQLLVGDDSGGRLVLIDRSVEDKFYLIGSGDPFLDDAEIFFSVEALVAYVLEDGNELPDSVSILAIGKAKATLQEILEIKKGLGLNDSVKDLKEKLKKENEVVLKEVKAAKYEGVLARYRHLIRFDN
;
A
#
# COMPACT_ATOMS: atom_id res chain seq x y z
N MET A 1 24.56 -13.92 -16.23
CA MET A 1 23.37 -13.07 -16.09
C MET A 1 23.35 -12.44 -14.72
N ILE A 2 23.27 -13.20 -13.61
CA ILE A 2 23.32 -12.65 -12.23
C ILE A 2 24.48 -11.67 -12.00
N ASN A 3 25.74 -12.05 -12.25
CA ASN A 3 26.90 -11.17 -12.01
C ASN A 3 26.88 -9.88 -12.86
N GLU A 4 26.25 -9.93 -14.05
CA GLU A 4 26.10 -8.74 -14.88
C GLU A 4 25.03 -7.81 -14.31
N THR A 5 23.89 -8.36 -13.89
CA THR A 5 22.82 -7.61 -13.25
C THR A 5 23.28 -6.99 -11.93
N ILE A 6 23.98 -7.73 -11.09
CA ILE A 6 24.60 -7.22 -9.84
C ILE A 6 25.49 -6.01 -10.13
N ARG A 7 26.32 -6.09 -11.18
CA ARG A 7 27.20 -4.98 -11.58
C ARG A 7 26.40 -3.78 -12.11
N LEU A 8 25.35 -4.02 -12.90
CA LEU A 8 24.50 -2.95 -13.45
C LEU A 8 23.71 -2.22 -12.37
N LEU A 9 23.31 -2.93 -11.32
CA LEU A 9 22.58 -2.38 -10.18
C LEU A 9 23.49 -1.91 -9.06
N GLU A 10 24.82 -1.99 -9.22
CA GLU A 10 25.78 -1.58 -8.19
C GLU A 10 25.46 -2.12 -6.78
N VAL A 11 25.08 -3.41 -6.71
CA VAL A 11 24.80 -4.10 -5.43
C VAL A 11 25.90 -5.09 -5.10
N ASP A 12 26.13 -5.32 -3.80
CA ASP A 12 27.05 -6.37 -3.35
C ASP A 12 26.43 -7.75 -3.48
N GLU A 13 27.27 -8.79 -3.65
CA GLU A 13 26.82 -10.19 -3.76
C GLU A 13 26.14 -10.69 -2.48
N ASP A 14 26.42 -10.04 -1.35
CA ASP A 14 25.83 -10.35 -0.06
C ASP A 14 24.46 -9.69 0.14
N VAL A 15 24.01 -8.77 -0.72
CA VAL A 15 22.67 -8.16 -0.60
C VAL A 15 21.60 -9.23 -0.82
N TRP A 16 20.48 -9.12 -0.10
CA TRP A 16 19.41 -10.12 -0.09
C TRP A 16 18.99 -10.58 -1.50
N ILE A 17 18.80 -9.66 -2.45
CA ILE A 17 18.36 -9.99 -3.81
C ILE A 17 19.40 -10.82 -4.58
N ALA A 18 20.70 -10.58 -4.37
CA ALA A 18 21.76 -11.36 -4.99
C ALA A 18 21.77 -12.79 -4.47
N ARG A 19 21.61 -12.97 -3.15
CA ARG A 19 21.46 -14.28 -2.51
C ARG A 19 20.19 -15.00 -2.98
N PHE A 20 19.09 -14.26 -3.14
CA PHE A 20 17.84 -14.79 -3.66
C PHE A 20 18.02 -15.35 -5.07
N TRP A 21 18.65 -14.60 -5.98
CA TRP A 21 18.92 -15.05 -7.35
C TRP A 21 19.86 -16.24 -7.46
N ALA A 22 20.75 -16.45 -6.49
CA ALA A 22 21.57 -17.66 -6.45
C ALA A 22 20.73 -18.95 -6.30
N LEU A 23 19.49 -18.82 -5.80
CA LEU A 23 18.54 -19.93 -5.63
C LEU A 23 17.39 -19.87 -6.64
N TYR A 24 16.85 -18.68 -6.92
CA TYR A 24 15.66 -18.45 -7.74
C TYR A 24 15.79 -17.16 -8.58
N ASN A 25 15.74 -17.25 -9.91
CA ASN A 25 15.77 -16.07 -10.79
C ASN A 25 14.39 -15.40 -10.90
N GLY A 26 13.95 -14.77 -9.81
CA GLY A 26 12.59 -14.26 -9.66
C GLY A 26 11.61 -15.33 -9.21
N ALA A 27 10.55 -14.91 -8.52
CA ALA A 27 9.48 -15.79 -8.05
C ALA A 27 8.22 -15.01 -7.71
N LEU A 28 7.06 -15.66 -7.83
CA LEU A 28 5.83 -15.23 -7.19
C LEU A 28 5.68 -15.99 -5.87
N LEU A 29 5.83 -15.29 -4.75
CA LEU A 29 5.75 -15.86 -3.41
C LEU A 29 4.30 -15.83 -2.92
N ASP A 30 3.82 -17.00 -2.49
CA ASP A 30 2.44 -17.25 -2.03
C ASP A 30 1.36 -16.59 -2.91
N ASP A 31 1.56 -16.61 -4.23
CA ASP A 31 0.66 -16.05 -5.25
C ASP A 31 0.37 -14.54 -5.14
N GLN A 32 1.11 -13.80 -4.31
CA GLN A 32 0.83 -12.38 -4.06
C GLN A 32 2.04 -11.45 -4.14
N LEU A 33 3.26 -11.92 -3.84
CA LEU A 33 4.45 -11.06 -3.85
C LEU A 33 5.38 -11.46 -4.99
N LEU A 34 5.48 -10.64 -6.02
CA LEU A 34 6.40 -10.86 -7.13
C LEU A 34 7.78 -10.31 -6.78
N ILE A 35 8.79 -11.17 -6.77
CA ILE A 35 10.20 -10.79 -6.76
C ILE A 35 10.73 -10.86 -8.18
N TYR A 36 11.32 -9.76 -8.65
CA TYR A 36 11.75 -9.63 -10.04
C TYR A 36 12.92 -10.54 -10.39
N SER A 37 12.89 -11.03 -11.62
CA SER A 37 14.04 -11.73 -12.19
C SER A 37 15.17 -10.76 -12.53
N THR A 38 16.37 -11.32 -12.80
CA THR A 38 17.53 -10.55 -13.25
C THR A 38 17.31 -9.82 -14.57
N GLU A 39 16.38 -10.29 -15.40
CA GLU A 39 16.01 -9.69 -16.68
C GLU A 39 15.05 -8.49 -16.52
N GLU A 40 14.19 -8.52 -15.51
CA GLU A 40 13.15 -7.50 -15.30
C GLU A 40 13.62 -6.33 -14.43
N ILE A 41 14.42 -6.63 -13.41
CA ILE A 41 14.71 -5.69 -12.33
C ILE A 41 15.36 -4.38 -12.81
N VAL A 42 16.23 -4.45 -13.83
CA VAL A 42 16.94 -3.27 -14.36
C VAL A 42 15.95 -2.33 -15.05
N GLU A 43 15.04 -2.87 -15.87
CA GLU A 43 14.00 -2.09 -16.53
C GLU A 43 13.01 -1.52 -15.52
N ARG A 44 12.66 -2.31 -14.49
CA ARG A 44 11.72 -1.89 -13.43
C ARG A 44 12.28 -0.74 -12.61
N ASN A 45 13.52 -0.83 -12.12
CA ASN A 45 14.15 0.27 -11.38
C ASN A 45 14.22 1.56 -12.21
N LYS A 46 14.47 1.44 -13.52
CA LYS A 46 14.46 2.59 -14.42
C LYS A 46 13.06 3.15 -14.65
N THR A 47 12.06 2.29 -14.82
CA THR A 47 10.66 2.69 -15.07
C THR A 47 10.09 3.50 -13.92
N TYR A 48 10.50 3.17 -12.69
CA TYR A 48 10.07 3.87 -11.47
C TYR A 48 11.06 4.94 -11.00
N ASP A 49 12.06 5.30 -11.80
CA ASP A 49 13.07 6.32 -11.47
C ASP A 49 13.71 6.14 -10.07
N ILE A 50 13.94 4.89 -9.63
CA ILE A 50 14.29 4.55 -8.24
C ILE A 50 15.56 5.25 -7.77
N ASP A 51 16.62 5.30 -8.59
CA ASP A 51 17.88 5.96 -8.20
C ASP A 51 17.70 7.46 -7.89
N LYS A 52 16.69 8.08 -8.50
CA LYS A 52 16.39 9.51 -8.33
C LYS A 52 15.46 9.73 -7.14
N ASP A 53 14.40 8.92 -7.03
CA ASP A 53 13.34 9.15 -6.06
C ASP A 53 13.67 8.49 -4.70
N PHE A 54 14.43 7.40 -4.69
CA PHE A 54 14.87 6.66 -3.50
C PHE A 54 16.39 6.37 -3.52
N PRO A 55 17.23 7.40 -3.33
CA PRO A 55 18.68 7.24 -3.40
C PRO A 55 19.23 6.23 -2.39
N GLY A 56 19.91 5.19 -2.88
CA GLY A 56 20.49 4.12 -2.07
C GLY A 56 19.57 2.92 -1.87
N GLN A 57 18.32 3.00 -2.35
CA GLN A 57 17.40 1.87 -2.37
C GLN A 57 17.43 1.14 -3.72
N LEU A 58 16.85 -0.04 -3.74
CA LEU A 58 16.66 -0.86 -4.93
C LEU A 58 15.26 -1.45 -4.92
N LEU A 59 14.54 -1.32 -6.03
CA LEU A 59 13.27 -2.00 -6.26
C LEU A 59 13.52 -3.45 -6.62
N VAL A 60 12.98 -4.37 -5.83
CA VAL A 60 13.20 -5.82 -5.99
C VAL A 60 11.93 -6.60 -6.31
N GLY A 61 10.76 -5.98 -6.17
CA GLY A 61 9.49 -6.65 -6.40
C GLY A 61 8.27 -5.75 -6.23
N ASP A 62 7.08 -6.34 -6.37
CA ASP A 62 5.79 -5.69 -6.14
C ASP A 62 4.74 -6.70 -5.66
N ASP A 63 3.65 -6.20 -5.09
CA ASP A 63 2.52 -7.04 -4.65
C ASP A 63 1.42 -7.18 -5.72
N SER A 64 1.64 -6.68 -6.93
CA SER A 64 0.66 -6.54 -8.02
C SER A 64 -0.63 -5.76 -7.67
N GLY A 65 -0.74 -5.24 -6.45
CA GLY A 65 -1.81 -4.39 -5.93
C GLY A 65 -1.47 -2.89 -5.95
N GLY A 66 -0.32 -2.53 -6.53
CA GLY A 66 0.14 -1.15 -6.67
C GLY A 66 1.14 -0.72 -5.59
N ARG A 67 1.73 -1.67 -4.85
CA ARG A 67 2.83 -1.40 -3.91
C ARG A 67 4.13 -2.02 -4.42
N LEU A 68 5.21 -1.32 -4.16
CA LEU A 68 6.58 -1.66 -4.53
C LEU A 68 7.33 -2.18 -3.30
N VAL A 69 8.19 -3.16 -3.52
CA VAL A 69 9.12 -3.70 -2.51
C VAL A 69 10.51 -3.15 -2.77
N LEU A 70 10.98 -2.29 -1.86
CA LEU A 70 12.32 -1.74 -1.89
C LEU A 70 13.20 -2.41 -0.83
N ILE A 71 14.50 -2.49 -1.10
CA ILE A 71 15.52 -2.82 -0.10
C ILE A 71 16.59 -1.72 -0.08
N ASP A 72 17.35 -1.66 0.99
CA ASP A 72 18.60 -0.88 1.02
C ASP A 72 19.72 -1.65 0.33
N ARG A 73 20.56 -0.96 -0.45
CA ARG A 73 21.71 -1.58 -1.13
C ARG A 73 22.86 -1.94 -0.19
N SER A 74 22.86 -1.38 1.02
CA SER A 74 23.96 -1.48 1.99
C SER A 74 23.58 -2.11 3.33
N VAL A 75 22.29 -2.40 3.54
CA VAL A 75 21.78 -2.99 4.78
C VAL A 75 21.20 -4.35 4.47
N GLU A 76 21.60 -5.36 5.23
CA GLU A 76 21.04 -6.70 5.09
C GLU A 76 19.61 -6.76 5.62
N ASP A 77 18.77 -7.50 4.90
CA ASP A 77 17.47 -8.01 5.35
C ASP A 77 16.51 -6.94 5.90
N LYS A 78 16.45 -5.78 5.24
CA LYS A 78 15.43 -4.75 5.49
C LYS A 78 14.63 -4.47 4.21
N PHE A 79 13.32 -4.58 4.31
CA PHE A 79 12.38 -4.40 3.22
C PHE A 79 11.43 -3.25 3.54
N TYR A 80 11.09 -2.47 2.51
CA TYR A 80 10.11 -1.41 2.57
C TYR A 80 9.00 -1.74 1.57
N LEU A 81 7.75 -1.71 2.03
CA LEU A 81 6.59 -1.81 1.17
C LEU A 81 5.94 -0.42 1.07
N ILE A 82 5.91 0.13 -0.14
CA ILE A 82 5.47 1.51 -0.39
C ILE A 82 4.47 1.55 -1.54
N GLY A 83 3.49 2.46 -1.51
CA GLY A 83 2.62 2.68 -2.67
C GLY A 83 3.42 3.21 -3.87
N SER A 84 3.15 2.71 -5.08
CA SER A 84 3.94 3.05 -6.28
C SER A 84 3.85 4.53 -6.72
N GLY A 85 2.98 5.32 -6.09
CA GLY A 85 2.84 6.76 -6.32
C GLY A 85 3.30 7.63 -5.14
N ASP A 86 3.85 7.02 -4.10
CA ASP A 86 4.36 7.73 -2.93
C ASP A 86 5.83 8.14 -3.16
N PRO A 87 6.18 9.43 -3.04
CA PRO A 87 7.54 9.91 -3.31
C PRO A 87 8.51 9.77 -2.12
N PHE A 88 8.07 9.30 -0.94
CA PHE A 88 8.92 9.23 0.26
C PHE A 88 8.75 7.92 1.03
N LEU A 89 9.82 7.48 1.70
CA LEU A 89 9.79 6.27 2.55
C LEU A 89 9.19 6.50 3.94
N ASP A 90 8.79 7.74 4.28
CA ASP A 90 8.37 8.12 5.64
C ASP A 90 7.16 7.30 6.14
N ASP A 91 6.25 6.95 5.22
CA ASP A 91 5.04 6.17 5.49
C ASP A 91 5.16 4.70 5.02
N ALA A 92 6.38 4.23 4.67
CA ALA A 92 6.58 2.87 4.20
C ALA A 92 6.44 1.85 5.36
N GLU A 93 5.81 0.72 5.06
CA GLU A 93 5.79 -0.43 5.99
C GLU A 93 7.15 -1.12 5.96
N ILE A 94 7.74 -1.39 7.13
CA ILE A 94 9.11 -1.89 7.25
C ILE A 94 9.11 -3.32 7.77
N PHE A 95 9.85 -4.20 7.10
CA PHE A 95 10.00 -5.61 7.47
C PHE A 95 11.48 -6.00 7.54
N PHE A 96 11.77 -6.96 8.41
CA PHE A 96 13.14 -7.47 8.61
C PHE A 96 13.31 -8.93 8.12
N SER A 97 12.34 -9.42 7.34
CA SER A 97 12.38 -10.73 6.68
C SER A 97 11.37 -10.76 5.53
N VAL A 98 11.64 -11.58 4.51
CA VAL A 98 10.70 -11.75 3.40
C VAL A 98 9.44 -12.47 3.85
N GLU A 99 9.54 -13.38 4.83
CA GLU A 99 8.39 -14.10 5.39
C GLU A 99 7.42 -13.16 6.10
N ALA A 100 7.91 -12.18 6.85
CA ALA A 100 7.05 -11.17 7.49
C ALA A 100 6.38 -10.26 6.46
N LEU A 101 7.11 -9.88 5.40
CA LEU A 101 6.56 -9.10 4.29
C LEU A 101 5.46 -9.89 3.56
N VAL A 102 5.72 -11.15 3.22
CA VAL A 102 4.75 -12.03 2.56
C VAL A 102 3.53 -12.21 3.45
N ALA A 103 3.69 -12.52 4.74
CA ALA A 103 2.57 -12.65 5.67
C ALA A 103 1.68 -11.39 5.70
N TYR A 104 2.28 -10.20 5.72
CA TYR A 104 1.54 -8.94 5.68
C TYR A 104 0.78 -8.76 4.36
N VAL A 105 1.42 -9.05 3.23
CA VAL A 105 0.77 -8.95 1.91
C VAL A 105 -0.36 -9.98 1.79
N LEU A 106 -0.16 -11.20 2.31
CA LEU A 106 -1.20 -12.24 2.35
C LEU A 106 -2.39 -11.87 3.24
N GLU A 107 -2.15 -11.24 4.38
CA GLU A 107 -3.21 -10.71 5.24
C GLU A 107 -3.96 -9.56 4.55
N ASP A 108 -3.31 -8.83 3.63
CA ASP A 108 -3.94 -7.78 2.83
C ASP A 108 -4.69 -8.26 1.58
N GLY A 109 -4.26 -9.37 0.95
CA GLY A 109 -4.89 -9.91 -0.26
C GLY A 109 -5.76 -11.15 -0.05
N ASN A 110 -5.80 -11.72 1.16
CA ASN A 110 -6.99 -12.44 1.61
C ASN A 110 -8.09 -11.39 1.85
N GLU A 111 -9.31 -11.61 1.36
CA GLU A 111 -10.49 -10.78 1.64
C GLU A 111 -10.39 -10.21 3.06
N LEU A 112 -10.29 -8.88 3.20
CA LEU A 112 -10.13 -8.19 4.47
C LEU A 112 -11.04 -8.85 5.53
N PRO A 113 -10.50 -9.70 6.43
CA PRO A 113 -11.32 -10.52 7.32
C PRO A 113 -12.14 -9.65 8.28
N ASP A 114 -11.70 -8.40 8.43
CA ASP A 114 -12.26 -7.35 9.27
C ASP A 114 -12.56 -6.07 8.49
N SER A 115 -12.75 -6.12 7.15
CA SER A 115 -13.20 -4.92 6.45
C SER A 115 -14.61 -4.55 6.86
N VAL A 116 -14.74 -3.28 7.21
CA VAL A 116 -16.01 -2.67 7.55
C VAL A 116 -16.40 -1.70 6.44
N SER A 117 -17.69 -1.50 6.26
CA SER A 117 -18.22 -0.38 5.48
C SER A 117 -18.51 0.80 6.39
N ILE A 118 -18.29 2.00 5.89
CA ILE A 118 -18.73 3.23 6.53
C ILE A 118 -20.12 3.55 5.99
N LEU A 119 -21.10 3.60 6.89
CA LEU A 119 -22.49 3.87 6.60
C LEU A 119 -22.89 5.27 7.05
N ALA A 120 -23.83 5.87 6.31
CA ALA A 120 -24.53 7.07 6.73
C ALA A 120 -25.56 6.75 7.82
N ILE A 121 -25.64 7.62 8.84
CA ILE A 121 -26.65 7.51 9.90
C ILE A 121 -28.03 7.98 9.42
N GLY A 122 -28.09 8.94 8.50
CA GLY A 122 -29.34 9.44 7.91
C GLY A 122 -30.24 10.32 8.80
N LYS A 123 -29.97 10.37 10.12
CA LYS A 123 -30.83 11.05 11.10
C LYS A 123 -30.45 12.51 11.39
N ALA A 124 -29.21 12.90 11.10
CA ALA A 124 -28.70 14.24 11.35
C ALA A 124 -28.45 14.98 10.03
N LYS A 125 -28.71 16.29 10.04
CA LYS A 125 -28.46 17.14 8.88
C LYS A 125 -27.02 17.63 8.91
N ALA A 126 -26.20 17.15 7.98
CA ALA A 126 -24.82 17.62 7.83
C ALA A 126 -24.78 19.09 7.35
N THR A 127 -23.89 19.86 7.94
CA THR A 127 -23.46 21.18 7.47
C THR A 127 -22.54 21.05 6.26
N LEU A 128 -22.37 22.14 5.51
CA LEU A 128 -21.44 22.15 4.37
C LEU A 128 -20.00 21.86 4.79
N GLN A 129 -19.58 22.39 5.94
CA GLN A 129 -18.24 22.16 6.49
C GLN A 129 -18.02 20.68 6.78
N GLU A 130 -18.96 20.03 7.48
CA GLU A 130 -18.86 18.59 7.79
C GLU A 130 -18.81 17.73 6.53
N ILE A 131 -19.60 18.06 5.49
CA ILE A 131 -19.57 17.32 4.22
C ILE A 131 -18.18 17.41 3.57
N LEU A 132 -17.56 18.59 3.58
CA LEU A 132 -16.21 18.78 3.02
C LEU A 132 -15.15 18.05 3.85
N GLU A 133 -15.26 18.10 5.18
CA GLU A 133 -14.31 17.43 6.06
C GLU A 133 -14.44 15.90 6.01
N ILE A 134 -15.66 15.35 5.92
CA ILE A 134 -15.90 13.92 5.70
C ILE A 134 -15.37 13.51 4.34
N LYS A 135 -15.67 14.25 3.27
CA LYS A 135 -15.16 13.97 1.92
C LYS A 135 -13.63 13.86 1.93
N LYS A 136 -12.95 14.83 2.55
CA LYS A 136 -11.50 14.86 2.66
C LYS A 136 -10.97 13.72 3.52
N GLY A 137 -11.55 13.50 4.70
CA GLY A 137 -11.09 12.48 5.64
C GLY A 137 -11.30 11.04 5.15
N LEU A 138 -12.33 10.82 4.33
CA LEU A 138 -12.62 9.52 3.73
C LEU A 138 -11.98 9.33 2.34
N GLY A 139 -11.37 10.37 1.76
CA GLY A 139 -10.77 10.30 0.42
C GLY A 139 -11.81 10.09 -0.70
N LEU A 140 -13.02 10.63 -0.53
CA LEU A 140 -14.11 10.39 -1.49
C LEU A 140 -14.00 11.28 -2.73
N ASN A 141 -14.32 10.72 -3.89
CA ASN A 141 -14.39 11.44 -5.16
C ASN A 141 -15.78 12.00 -5.48
N ASP A 142 -16.80 11.67 -4.68
CA ASP A 142 -18.18 12.14 -4.83
C ASP A 142 -18.29 13.67 -4.89
N SER A 143 -19.29 14.17 -5.62
CA SER A 143 -19.63 15.59 -5.53
C SER A 143 -20.19 15.91 -4.13
N VAL A 144 -20.06 17.16 -3.71
CA VAL A 144 -20.64 17.62 -2.42
C VAL A 144 -22.15 17.38 -2.37
N LYS A 145 -22.83 17.49 -3.52
CA LYS A 145 -24.26 17.23 -3.64
C LYS A 145 -24.57 15.74 -3.42
N ASP A 146 -23.81 14.85 -4.04
CA ASP A 146 -24.06 13.41 -3.96
C ASP A 146 -23.76 12.87 -2.56
N LEU A 147 -22.64 13.32 -1.96
CA LEU A 147 -22.33 12.96 -0.57
C LEU A 147 -23.40 13.47 0.39
N LYS A 148 -23.92 14.68 0.16
CA LYS A 148 -25.03 15.20 0.96
C LYS A 148 -26.29 14.36 0.84
N GLU A 149 -26.63 13.87 -0.35
CA GLU A 149 -27.80 12.98 -0.51
C GLU A 149 -27.55 11.59 0.09
N LYS A 150 -26.32 11.05 -0.01
CA LYS A 150 -25.94 9.80 0.69
C LYS A 150 -26.08 9.92 2.20
N LEU A 151 -25.56 10.99 2.80
CA LEU A 151 -25.58 11.20 4.26
C LEU A 151 -26.99 11.36 4.85
N LYS A 152 -28.02 11.66 4.03
CA LYS A 152 -29.42 11.72 4.46
C LYS A 152 -30.11 10.36 4.53
N LYS A 153 -29.57 9.35 3.86
CA LYS A 153 -30.18 8.02 3.80
C LYS A 153 -29.60 7.18 4.94
N GLU A 154 -30.46 6.60 5.75
CA GLU A 154 -30.05 5.70 6.82
C GLU A 154 -29.45 4.42 6.24
N ASN A 155 -28.29 4.01 6.75
CA ASN A 155 -27.52 2.83 6.34
C ASN A 155 -27.06 2.84 4.86
N GLU A 156 -27.05 4.00 4.20
CA GLU A 156 -26.43 4.10 2.87
C GLU A 156 -24.91 3.95 3.00
N VAL A 157 -24.33 3.10 2.16
CA VAL A 157 -22.88 2.92 2.09
C VAL A 157 -22.22 4.20 1.57
N VAL A 158 -21.38 4.79 2.40
CA VAL A 158 -20.56 5.95 2.07
C VAL A 158 -19.22 5.50 1.48
N LEU A 159 -18.58 4.52 2.11
CA LEU A 159 -17.33 3.90 1.68
C LEU A 159 -17.34 2.42 2.08
N LYS A 160 -16.83 1.54 1.23
CA LYS A 160 -16.86 0.09 1.41
C LYS A 160 -15.46 -0.49 1.55
N GLU A 161 -15.38 -1.65 2.18
CA GLU A 161 -14.18 -2.48 2.23
C GLU A 161 -12.96 -1.71 2.79
N VAL A 162 -13.11 -1.12 3.97
CA VAL A 162 -12.04 -0.33 4.60
C VAL A 162 -11.48 -0.98 5.86
N LYS A 163 -10.19 -0.72 6.13
CA LYS A 163 -9.57 -0.99 7.43
C LYS A 163 -10.07 0.00 8.48
N ALA A 164 -10.76 -0.47 9.51
CA ALA A 164 -11.35 0.38 10.55
C ALA A 164 -10.33 1.35 11.17
N ALA A 165 -9.14 0.86 11.53
CA ALA A 165 -8.06 1.63 12.17
C ALA A 165 -7.70 2.93 11.42
N LYS A 166 -7.77 2.93 10.08
CA LYS A 166 -7.47 4.10 9.24
C LYS A 166 -8.48 5.23 9.42
N TYR A 167 -9.72 4.91 9.75
CA TYR A 167 -10.85 5.84 9.73
C TYR A 167 -11.45 6.13 11.11
N GLU A 168 -10.94 5.51 12.18
CA GLU A 168 -11.42 5.73 13.56
C GLU A 168 -11.45 7.21 13.95
N GLY A 169 -10.40 7.97 13.63
CA GLY A 169 -10.33 9.41 13.95
C GLY A 169 -11.41 10.24 13.25
N VAL A 170 -11.71 9.91 11.99
CA VAL A 170 -12.76 10.59 11.21
C VAL A 170 -14.14 10.21 11.76
N LEU A 171 -14.37 8.93 12.03
CA LEU A 171 -15.65 8.46 12.57
C LEU A 171 -15.89 8.97 13.99
N ALA A 172 -14.88 9.05 14.85
CA ALA A 172 -15.01 9.60 16.19
C ALA A 172 -15.47 11.07 16.15
N ARG A 173 -14.92 11.85 15.20
CA ARG A 173 -15.25 13.27 15.01
C ARG A 173 -16.64 13.50 14.41
N TYR A 174 -17.07 12.62 13.49
CA TYR A 174 -18.37 12.74 12.79
C TYR A 174 -19.34 11.59 13.11
N ARG A 175 -19.28 11.05 14.34
CA ARG A 175 -20.11 9.92 14.81
C ARG A 175 -21.61 10.17 14.78
N HIS A 176 -22.04 11.41 14.59
CA HIS A 176 -23.44 11.80 14.41
C HIS A 176 -23.91 11.70 12.95
N LEU A 177 -22.99 11.54 12.00
CA LEU A 177 -23.26 11.45 10.56
C LEU A 177 -22.88 10.09 9.96
N ILE A 178 -21.81 9.47 10.44
CA ILE A 178 -21.27 8.22 9.89
C ILE A 178 -20.89 7.22 10.99
N ARG A 179 -20.92 5.93 10.65
CA ARG A 179 -20.54 4.82 11.54
C ARG A 179 -19.99 3.65 10.73
N PHE A 180 -19.32 2.70 11.40
CA PHE A 180 -19.05 1.39 10.81
C PHE A 180 -20.34 0.54 10.76
N ASP A 181 -20.36 -0.44 9.86
CA ASP A 181 -21.49 -1.31 9.54
C ASP A 181 -21.73 -2.48 10.51
N ASN A 182 -21.05 -2.50 11.67
CA ASN A 182 -21.30 -3.42 12.78
C ASN A 182 -22.79 -3.71 13.03
#